data_AF-A0A0N1J259-F1
#
_entry.id   AF-A0A0N1J259-F1
#
_cell.length_a   1.000
_cell.length_b   1.000
_cell.length_c   1.000
_cell.angle_alpha   90.00
_cell.angle_beta   90.00
_cell.angle_gamma   90.00
#
_symmetry.space_group_name_H-M   'P 1'
#
loop_
_entity.id
_entity.type
_entity.pdbx_description
1 polymer ?
#
loop_
_entity_poly.entity_id
_entity_poly.type
_entity_poly.pdbx_seq_one_letter_code
_entity_poly.pdbx_strand_id
1 'polypeptide(L)'
;MTTERFGVKPGQYIPGEVMHEYLEAYTCEFGIDQHLRLSTKVVSAEHRVEGGWLLETHSTRGEHNKLTQVVAKRLIIATGMLSEPFMPHIQGQEQYDRPLFHSKDFQKYRDTVSAAKRVTVFGGTKSGWDAVYAYATHGVKVDWIIRPTGHGPVWMSPSFVTPFKVWIEKLVNIRWLHWFAPCIWGQDSGYHGIKSFWHRTALGRVITNTFWNILAQDVINIMEFDKHPELKKLKPTSSAMHTGTAFGIFNYETDFYEPIRNGTVRIHEKDLSHLSKGQVHLDDEEGTILESDAFVAVTGWKSFSPLKFLPEGIDRKIGIPYYPY
;
A
#
# COMPACT_ATOMS: atom_id res chain seq x y z
N MET A 1 21.54 -6.99 9.37
CA MET A 1 21.23 -8.11 8.47
C MET A 1 22.50 -8.48 7.72
N THR A 2 23.12 -9.64 7.99
CA THR A 2 24.29 -10.11 7.23
C THR A 2 23.88 -11.22 6.27
N THR A 3 24.56 -11.32 5.13
CA THR A 3 24.31 -12.37 4.14
C THR A 3 24.58 -13.75 4.72
N GLU A 4 25.59 -13.91 5.60
CA GLU A 4 25.88 -15.23 6.20
C GLU A 4 24.71 -15.75 7.06
N ARG A 5 24.00 -14.85 7.75
CA ARG A 5 22.92 -15.23 8.68
C ARG A 5 21.57 -15.39 8.00
N PHE A 6 21.27 -14.56 7.00
CA PHE A 6 19.92 -14.45 6.42
C PHE A 6 19.86 -14.79 4.92
N GLY A 7 20.96 -15.20 4.30
CA GLY A 7 20.98 -15.72 2.92
C GLY A 7 20.74 -14.70 1.81
N VAL A 8 20.46 -13.43 2.12
CA VAL A 8 20.20 -12.38 1.11
C VAL A 8 21.49 -11.61 0.79
N LYS A 9 21.87 -11.58 -0.49
CA LYS A 9 23.05 -10.85 -0.97
C LYS A 9 22.73 -9.37 -1.17
N PRO A 10 23.73 -8.46 -1.09
CA PRO A 10 23.53 -7.05 -1.41
C PRO A 10 22.89 -6.84 -2.79
N GLY A 11 21.83 -6.04 -2.84
CA GLY A 11 21.10 -5.71 -4.07
C GLY A 11 20.04 -6.72 -4.50
N GLN A 12 19.83 -7.81 -3.74
CA GLN A 12 18.71 -8.73 -3.98
C GLN A 12 17.43 -8.26 -3.30
N TYR A 13 16.30 -8.69 -3.86
CA TYR A 13 15.01 -8.60 -3.19
C TYR A 13 15.05 -9.37 -1.86
N ILE A 14 14.40 -8.81 -0.84
CA ILE A 14 14.31 -9.43 0.49
C ILE A 14 12.92 -10.06 0.63
N PRO A 15 12.82 -11.41 0.71
CA PRO A 15 11.55 -12.08 0.93
C PRO A 15 10.91 -11.73 2.28
N GLY A 16 9.59 -11.86 2.35
CA GLY A 16 8.83 -11.58 3.57
C GLY A 16 9.23 -12.48 4.74
N GLU A 17 9.49 -13.77 4.50
CA GLU A 17 9.93 -14.70 5.54
C GLU A 17 11.29 -14.28 6.12
N VAL A 18 12.22 -13.87 5.26
CA VAL A 18 13.56 -13.42 5.70
C VAL A 18 13.46 -12.13 6.53
N MET A 19 12.60 -11.19 6.13
CA MET A 19 12.32 -9.99 6.94
C MET A 19 11.75 -10.35 8.30
N HIS A 20 10.85 -11.33 8.37
CA HIS A 20 10.26 -11.80 9.61
C HIS A 20 11.33 -12.42 10.52
N GLU A 21 12.14 -13.36 10.02
CA GLU A 21 13.25 -13.97 10.75
C GLU A 21 14.26 -12.93 11.25
N TYR A 22 14.56 -11.92 10.44
CA TYR A 22 15.44 -10.82 10.85
C TYR A 22 14.86 -10.03 12.03
N LEU A 23 13.56 -9.74 12.03
CA LEU A 23 12.91 -9.00 13.11
C LEU A 23 12.84 -9.83 14.40
N GLU A 24 12.58 -11.15 14.32
CA GLU A 24 12.63 -12.04 15.49
C GLU A 24 14.05 -12.13 16.07
N ALA A 25 15.05 -12.30 15.21
CA ALA A 25 16.46 -12.27 15.59
C ALA A 25 16.82 -10.95 16.30
N TYR A 26 16.33 -9.82 15.78
CA TYR A 26 16.54 -8.50 16.34
C TYR A 26 15.91 -8.38 17.74
N THR A 27 14.70 -8.91 17.97
CA THR A 27 14.10 -8.83 19.30
C THR A 27 14.89 -9.62 20.35
N CYS A 28 15.43 -10.78 19.98
CA CYS A 28 16.26 -11.59 20.87
C CYS A 28 17.63 -10.93 21.14
N GLU A 29 18.31 -10.45 20.10
CA GLU A 29 19.64 -9.83 20.21
C GLU A 29 19.65 -8.65 21.20
N PHE A 30 18.60 -7.84 21.16
CA PHE A 30 18.48 -6.63 21.99
C PHE A 30 17.61 -6.84 23.25
N GLY A 31 17.22 -8.07 23.56
CA GLY A 31 16.41 -8.40 24.75
C GLY A 31 15.08 -7.65 24.80
N ILE A 32 14.43 -7.44 23.65
CA ILE A 32 13.11 -6.80 23.53
C ILE A 32 12.01 -7.82 23.81
N ASP A 33 12.25 -9.08 23.45
CA ASP A 33 11.36 -10.22 23.62
C ASP A 33 10.84 -10.38 25.06
N GLN A 34 11.69 -10.18 26.07
CA GLN A 34 11.32 -10.22 27.49
C GLN A 34 10.28 -9.15 27.89
N HIS A 35 10.10 -8.11 27.08
CA HIS A 35 9.15 -7.03 27.30
C HIS A 35 7.85 -7.20 26.50
N LEU A 36 7.77 -8.24 25.65
CA LEU A 36 6.59 -8.51 24.83
C LEU A 36 5.55 -9.31 25.60
N ARG A 37 4.31 -8.81 25.59
CA ARG A 37 3.13 -9.56 26.03
C ARG A 37 2.32 -9.92 24.79
N LEU A 38 2.68 -11.03 24.16
CA LEU A 38 2.00 -11.54 22.96
C LEU A 38 0.58 -12.04 23.31
N SER A 39 -0.24 -12.24 22.28
CA SER A 39 -1.65 -12.66 22.45
C SER A 39 -2.42 -11.79 23.44
N THR A 40 -2.09 -10.50 23.52
CA THR A 40 -2.71 -9.54 24.42
C THR A 40 -3.15 -8.32 23.60
N LYS A 41 -4.45 -8.20 23.35
CA LYS A 41 -5.02 -7.07 22.61
C LYS A 41 -5.29 -5.91 23.57
N VAL A 42 -4.78 -4.73 23.27
CA VAL A 42 -5.19 -3.49 23.96
C VAL A 42 -6.52 -3.04 23.36
N VAL A 43 -7.54 -2.89 24.20
CA VAL A 43 -8.91 -2.53 23.76
C VAL A 43 -9.21 -1.05 23.95
N SER A 44 -8.66 -0.44 25.00
CA SER A 44 -8.80 0.99 25.25
C SER A 44 -7.58 1.58 25.94
N ALA A 45 -7.38 2.89 25.77
CA ALA A 45 -6.37 3.68 26.45
C ALA A 45 -7.01 4.94 27.03
N GLU A 46 -7.13 4.98 28.36
CA GLU A 46 -7.69 6.09 29.12
C GLU A 46 -6.60 6.98 29.69
N HIS A 47 -6.61 8.26 29.34
CA HIS A 47 -5.72 9.24 29.94
C HIS A 47 -6.27 9.69 31.30
N ARG A 48 -5.46 9.51 32.33
CA ARG A 48 -5.87 9.83 33.71
C ARG A 48 -5.66 11.31 34.03
N VAL A 49 -6.50 11.85 34.91
CA VAL A 49 -6.42 13.25 35.37
C VAL A 49 -5.07 13.56 36.02
N GLU A 50 -4.52 12.62 36.78
CA GLU A 50 -3.20 12.71 37.44
C GLU A 50 -2.02 12.57 36.46
N GLY A 51 -2.30 12.34 35.17
CA GLY A 51 -1.33 12.04 34.13
C GLY A 51 -1.12 10.54 33.91
N GLY A 52 -0.60 10.20 32.73
CA GLY A 52 -0.40 8.81 32.31
C GLY A 52 -1.66 8.15 31.76
N TRP A 53 -1.60 6.83 31.60
CA TRP A 53 -2.54 6.03 30.84
C TRP A 53 -2.94 4.79 31.63
N LEU A 54 -4.24 4.49 31.63
CA LEU A 54 -4.81 3.21 32.01
C LEU A 54 -5.19 2.47 30.72
N LEU A 55 -4.54 1.34 30.47
CA LEU A 55 -4.82 0.49 29.32
C LEU A 55 -5.68 -0.67 29.78
N GLU A 56 -6.78 -0.89 29.09
CA GLU A 56 -7.54 -2.13 29.22
C GLU A 56 -7.06 -3.11 28.14
N THR A 57 -6.79 -4.34 28.57
CA THR A 57 -6.22 -5.37 27.70
C THR A 57 -6.96 -6.69 27.86
N HIS A 58 -6.97 -7.47 26.78
CA HIS A 58 -7.68 -8.74 26.69
C HIS A 58 -6.72 -9.81 26.14
N SER A 59 -6.55 -10.92 26.86
CA SER A 59 -5.83 -12.10 26.36
C SER A 59 -6.61 -12.75 25.23
N THR A 60 -5.97 -12.99 24.08
CA THR A 60 -6.55 -13.75 22.97
C THR A 60 -6.27 -15.26 23.06
N ARG A 61 -5.60 -15.71 24.14
CA ARG A 61 -5.36 -17.12 24.45
C ARG A 61 -6.19 -17.56 25.67
N GLY A 62 -6.87 -18.71 25.55
CA GLY A 62 -7.69 -19.34 26.59
C GLY A 62 -9.17 -18.93 26.54
N GLU A 63 -10.06 -19.75 27.14
CA GLU A 63 -11.52 -19.52 27.17
C GLU A 63 -11.94 -18.36 28.08
N HIS A 64 -11.00 -17.83 28.89
CA HIS A 64 -11.30 -16.76 29.84
C HIS A 64 -11.01 -15.39 29.21
N ASN A 65 -12.06 -14.75 28.69
CA ASN A 65 -12.11 -13.36 28.25
C ASN A 65 -11.92 -12.35 29.41
N LYS A 66 -10.88 -12.51 30.22
CA LYS A 66 -10.65 -11.62 31.37
C LYS A 66 -9.99 -10.34 30.89
N LEU A 67 -10.68 -9.22 31.10
CA LEU A 67 -10.10 -7.89 30.95
C LEU A 67 -9.08 -7.66 32.08
N THR A 68 -7.91 -7.16 31.72
CA THR A 68 -6.85 -6.80 32.66
C THR A 68 -6.38 -5.37 32.40
N GLN A 69 -6.00 -4.69 33.47
CA GLN A 69 -5.60 -3.29 33.41
C GLN A 69 -4.08 -3.15 33.54
N VAL A 70 -3.53 -2.22 32.77
CA VAL A 70 -2.10 -1.87 32.80
C VAL A 70 -1.99 -0.36 32.94
N VAL A 71 -1.26 0.11 33.94
CA VAL A 71 -0.97 1.54 34.11
C VAL A 71 0.38 1.86 33.47
N ALA A 72 0.45 2.93 32.69
CA ALA A 72 1.67 3.41 32.04
C ALA A 72 1.82 4.92 32.18
N LYS A 73 3.02 5.41 32.45
CA LYS A 73 3.28 6.87 32.50
C LYS A 73 3.27 7.52 31.12
N ARG A 74 3.66 6.76 30.09
CA ARG A 74 3.73 7.18 28.69
C ARG A 74 3.19 6.06 27.81
N LEU A 75 2.60 6.44 26.69
CA LEU A 75 2.04 5.53 25.71
C LEU A 75 2.66 5.82 24.34
N ILE A 76 3.22 4.79 23.72
CA ILE A 76 3.72 4.83 22.34
C ILE A 76 2.78 3.95 21.51
N ILE A 77 2.19 4.53 20.46
CA ILE A 77 1.27 3.82 19.57
C ILE A 77 2.05 3.29 18.37
N ALA A 78 2.10 1.97 18.24
CA ALA A 78 2.80 1.25 17.16
C ALA A 78 1.89 0.19 16.51
N THR A 79 0.60 0.51 16.32
CA THR A 79 -0.43 -0.43 15.81
C THR A 79 -0.44 -0.59 14.28
N GLY A 80 0.41 0.16 13.57
CA GLY A 80 0.48 0.19 12.11
C GLY A 80 -0.69 0.95 11.45
N MET A 81 -0.54 1.27 10.17
CA MET A 81 -1.55 1.96 9.35
C MET A 81 -2.20 1.05 8.30
N LEU A 82 -1.71 -0.18 8.15
CA LEU A 82 -2.09 -1.13 7.09
C LEU A 82 -2.67 -2.42 7.70
N SER A 83 -3.48 -2.27 8.76
CA SER A 83 -4.03 -3.38 9.54
C SER A 83 -5.53 -3.56 9.32
N GLU A 84 -6.29 -2.47 9.25
CA GLU A 84 -7.75 -2.50 9.08
C GLU A 84 -8.13 -2.18 7.62
N PRO A 85 -8.72 -3.14 6.89
CA PRO A 85 -9.03 -2.93 5.48
C PRO A 85 -10.09 -1.84 5.33
N PHE A 86 -9.92 -0.99 4.31
CA PHE A 86 -10.99 -0.11 3.86
C PHE A 86 -11.75 -0.82 2.76
N MET A 87 -12.93 -1.36 3.09
CA MET A 87 -13.81 -2.02 2.14
C MET A 87 -15.08 -1.16 1.98
N PRO A 88 -15.17 -0.31 0.94
CA PRO A 88 -16.41 0.42 0.67
C PRO A 88 -17.50 -0.58 0.29
N HIS A 89 -18.74 -0.31 0.71
CA HIS A 89 -19.90 -1.10 0.27
C HIS A 89 -20.06 -0.90 -1.24
N ILE A 90 -20.10 -2.01 -1.98
CA ILE A 90 -20.37 -2.01 -3.41
C ILE A 90 -21.84 -2.39 -3.60
N GLN A 91 -22.58 -1.57 -4.35
CA GLN A 91 -23.98 -1.86 -4.65
C GLN A 91 -24.11 -3.28 -5.22
N GLY A 92 -24.99 -4.09 -4.64
CA GLY A 92 -25.28 -5.43 -5.12
C GLY A 92 -24.30 -6.53 -4.66
N GLN A 93 -23.32 -6.21 -3.81
CA GLN A 93 -22.33 -7.18 -3.31
C GLN A 93 -22.98 -8.38 -2.60
N GLU A 94 -24.15 -8.21 -1.98
CA GLU A 94 -24.89 -9.27 -1.28
C GLU A 94 -25.43 -10.32 -2.25
N GLN A 95 -25.66 -9.96 -3.51
CA GLN A 95 -26.14 -10.88 -4.55
C GLN A 95 -25.00 -11.45 -5.40
N TYR A 96 -23.74 -11.07 -5.16
CA TYR A 96 -22.61 -11.47 -5.99
C TYR A 96 -22.37 -12.99 -5.99
N ASP A 97 -22.70 -13.70 -4.90
CA ASP A 97 -22.68 -15.18 -4.79
C ASP A 97 -21.35 -15.84 -5.20
N ARG A 98 -20.25 -15.10 -5.06
CA ARG A 98 -18.87 -15.51 -5.33
C ARG A 98 -17.93 -14.92 -4.27
N PRO A 99 -16.72 -15.46 -4.08
CA PRO A 99 -15.72 -14.84 -3.22
C PRO A 99 -15.50 -13.36 -3.56
N LEU A 100 -15.77 -12.49 -2.60
CA LEU A 100 -15.49 -11.06 -2.66
C LEU A 100 -14.72 -10.69 -1.40
N PHE A 101 -13.48 -10.25 -1.55
CA PHE A 101 -12.58 -10.04 -0.41
C PHE A 101 -11.55 -8.94 -0.66
N HIS A 102 -11.10 -8.32 0.43
CA HIS A 102 -10.01 -7.35 0.37
C HIS A 102 -8.66 -8.06 0.18
N SER A 103 -7.70 -7.42 -0.49
CA SER A 103 -6.33 -7.94 -0.70
C SER A 103 -5.63 -8.46 0.56
N LYS A 104 -5.98 -7.94 1.75
CA LYS A 104 -5.53 -8.46 3.06
C LYS A 104 -5.80 -9.96 3.22
N ASP A 105 -6.95 -10.43 2.74
CA ASP A 105 -7.42 -11.80 2.92
C ASP A 105 -7.00 -12.70 1.75
N PHE A 106 -6.12 -12.24 0.86
CA PHE A 106 -5.69 -13.01 -0.32
C PHE A 106 -5.19 -14.42 0.06
N GLN A 107 -4.42 -14.54 1.14
CA GLN A 107 -3.94 -15.85 1.62
C GLN A 107 -5.08 -16.78 2.08
N LYS A 108 -6.17 -16.25 2.64
CA LYS A 108 -7.36 -17.02 3.02
C LYS A 108 -8.11 -17.54 1.78
N TYR A 109 -8.06 -16.79 0.68
CA TYR A 109 -8.70 -17.12 -0.59
C TYR A 109 -7.71 -17.62 -1.65
N ARG A 110 -6.50 -18.06 -1.25
CA ARG A 110 -5.43 -18.46 -2.17
C ARG A 110 -5.84 -19.54 -3.17
N ASP A 111 -6.79 -20.41 -2.79
CA ASP A 111 -7.26 -21.50 -3.64
C ASP A 111 -7.90 -20.98 -4.94
N THR A 112 -8.43 -19.75 -4.93
CA THR A 112 -8.95 -19.08 -6.13
C THR A 112 -7.91 -18.95 -7.24
N VAL A 113 -6.61 -18.89 -6.91
CA VAL A 113 -5.51 -18.81 -7.90
C VAL A 113 -5.44 -20.07 -8.78
N SER A 114 -5.97 -21.20 -8.31
CA SER A 114 -6.02 -22.46 -9.05
C SER A 114 -7.43 -22.88 -9.49
N ALA A 115 -8.46 -22.48 -8.73
CA ALA A 115 -9.83 -22.91 -8.94
C ALA A 115 -10.65 -21.97 -9.85
N ALA A 116 -10.32 -20.68 -9.88
CA ALA A 116 -11.03 -19.72 -10.72
C ALA A 116 -10.60 -19.82 -12.18
N LYS A 117 -11.53 -19.59 -13.10
CA LYS A 117 -11.22 -19.43 -14.53
C LYS A 117 -11.02 -17.96 -14.88
N ARG A 118 -11.77 -17.08 -14.22
CA ARG A 118 -11.72 -15.64 -14.41
C ARG A 118 -11.94 -14.90 -13.11
N VAL A 119 -11.16 -13.86 -12.85
CA VAL A 119 -11.27 -13.04 -11.65
C VAL A 119 -11.25 -11.56 -11.98
N THR A 120 -11.85 -10.77 -11.10
CA THR A 120 -11.78 -9.31 -11.17
C THR A 120 -10.86 -8.79 -10.08
N VAL A 121 -9.87 -7.99 -10.46
CA VAL A 121 -9.04 -7.25 -9.51
C VAL A 121 -9.40 -5.78 -9.60
N PHE A 122 -9.79 -5.17 -8.49
CA PHE A 122 -10.22 -3.78 -8.43
C PHE A 122 -9.21 -2.91 -7.69
N GLY A 123 -8.47 -2.08 -8.43
CA GLY A 123 -7.47 -1.15 -7.92
C GLY A 123 -6.09 -1.33 -8.57
N GLY A 124 -5.47 -0.21 -8.98
CA GLY A 124 -4.20 -0.17 -9.73
C GLY A 124 -2.94 0.01 -8.88
N THR A 125 -2.99 -0.28 -7.57
CA THR A 125 -1.84 -0.09 -6.67
C THR A 125 -1.02 -1.37 -6.45
N LYS A 126 0.04 -1.34 -5.65
CA LYS A 126 1.02 -2.43 -5.50
C LYS A 126 0.38 -3.81 -5.30
N SER A 127 -0.54 -3.92 -4.33
CA SER A 127 -1.23 -5.18 -4.06
C SER A 127 -2.12 -5.65 -5.23
N GLY A 128 -2.56 -4.73 -6.09
CA GLY A 128 -3.26 -5.05 -7.33
C GLY A 128 -2.34 -5.64 -8.38
N TRP A 129 -1.13 -5.10 -8.54
CA TRP A 129 -0.11 -5.73 -9.39
C TRP A 129 0.22 -7.13 -8.88
N ASP A 130 0.44 -7.31 -7.58
CA ASP A 130 0.76 -8.63 -7.00
C ASP A 130 -0.39 -9.64 -7.19
N ALA A 131 -1.64 -9.20 -6.98
CA ALA A 131 -2.82 -10.04 -7.21
C ALA A 131 -2.96 -10.43 -8.69
N VAL A 132 -2.83 -9.47 -9.61
CA VAL A 132 -2.88 -9.71 -11.06
C VAL A 132 -1.78 -10.69 -11.48
N TYR A 133 -0.56 -10.48 -11.01
CA TYR A 133 0.56 -11.37 -11.29
C TYR A 133 0.30 -12.79 -10.78
N ALA A 134 -0.15 -12.93 -9.53
CA ALA A 134 -0.45 -14.22 -8.92
C ALA A 134 -1.48 -15.00 -9.73
N TYR A 135 -2.59 -14.38 -10.13
CA TYR A 135 -3.62 -15.04 -10.95
C TYR A 135 -3.14 -15.34 -12.37
N ALA A 136 -2.54 -14.36 -13.04
CA ALA A 136 -2.19 -14.46 -14.45
C ALA A 136 -1.09 -15.49 -14.71
N THR A 137 -0.12 -15.60 -13.79
CA THR A 137 0.94 -16.62 -13.87
C THR A 137 0.44 -18.05 -13.65
N HIS A 138 -0.73 -18.22 -13.03
CA HIS A 138 -1.42 -19.50 -12.89
C HIS A 138 -2.45 -19.74 -14.02
N GLY A 139 -2.45 -18.89 -15.05
CA GLY A 139 -3.32 -19.05 -16.23
C GLY A 139 -4.76 -18.58 -16.04
N VAL A 140 -5.08 -17.97 -14.89
CA VAL A 140 -6.42 -17.40 -14.63
C VAL A 140 -6.59 -16.11 -15.43
N LYS A 141 -7.73 -15.95 -16.11
CA LYS A 141 -8.05 -14.69 -16.81
C LYS A 141 -8.34 -13.59 -15.80
N VAL A 142 -7.76 -12.40 -16.00
CA VAL A 142 -7.90 -11.28 -15.07
C VAL A 142 -8.53 -10.10 -15.78
N ASP A 143 -9.66 -9.64 -15.26
CA ASP A 143 -10.22 -8.33 -15.58
C ASP A 143 -9.76 -7.33 -14.50
N TRP A 144 -8.81 -6.47 -14.85
CA TRP A 144 -8.18 -5.53 -13.94
C TRP A 144 -8.80 -4.14 -14.08
N ILE A 145 -9.62 -3.76 -13.11
CA ILE A 145 -10.32 -2.48 -13.09
C ILE A 145 -9.47 -1.44 -12.35
N ILE A 146 -9.16 -0.35 -13.04
CA ILE A 146 -8.43 0.81 -12.51
C ILE A 146 -9.30 2.05 -12.70
N ARG A 147 -9.78 2.61 -11.59
CA ARG A 147 -10.66 3.78 -11.63
C ARG A 147 -9.95 5.04 -12.13
N PRO A 148 -10.48 5.74 -13.14
CA PRO A 148 -10.01 7.07 -13.53
C PRO A 148 -10.20 8.12 -12.42
N THR A 149 -11.28 8.00 -11.65
CA THR A 149 -11.60 8.89 -10.50
C THR A 149 -10.78 8.57 -9.24
N GLY A 150 -9.97 7.52 -9.27
CA GLY A 150 -9.11 7.10 -8.15
C GLY A 150 -7.68 7.62 -8.24
N HIS A 151 -6.76 6.93 -7.55
CA HIS A 151 -5.32 7.23 -7.58
C HIS A 151 -4.62 6.78 -8.87
N GLY A 152 -5.35 6.17 -9.81
CA GLY A 152 -4.81 5.62 -11.04
C GLY A 152 -3.83 4.45 -10.83
N PRO A 153 -3.06 4.09 -11.87
CA PRO A 153 -1.96 3.15 -11.77
C PRO A 153 -0.83 3.69 -10.88
N VAL A 154 -0.31 2.84 -10.00
CA VAL A 154 0.89 3.13 -9.20
C VAL A 154 2.12 3.29 -10.09
N TRP A 155 3.08 4.12 -9.68
CA TRP A 155 4.40 4.11 -10.29
C TRP A 155 5.10 2.79 -9.98
N MET A 156 5.45 2.03 -11.01
CA MET A 156 6.36 0.90 -10.92
C MET A 156 7.68 1.26 -11.61
N SER A 157 8.80 0.95 -10.97
CA SER A 157 10.13 1.31 -11.46
C SER A 157 11.14 0.20 -11.14
N PRO A 158 12.10 -0.10 -12.01
CA PRO A 158 13.22 -0.95 -11.61
C PRO A 158 14.07 -0.23 -10.55
N SER A 159 14.82 -0.98 -9.72
CA SER A 159 15.70 -0.38 -8.72
C SER A 159 16.81 0.49 -9.32
N PHE A 160 17.24 0.20 -10.55
CA PHE A 160 18.30 0.95 -11.22
C PHE A 160 17.72 1.75 -12.39
N VAL A 161 17.84 3.08 -12.28
CA VAL A 161 17.30 4.05 -13.21
C VAL A 161 18.42 4.97 -13.72
N THR A 162 18.09 5.84 -14.67
CA THR A 162 18.99 6.73 -15.41
C THR A 162 20.00 5.98 -16.28
N PRO A 163 20.58 6.65 -17.29
CA PRO A 163 21.71 6.10 -18.06
C PRO A 163 22.91 5.67 -17.19
N PHE A 164 23.03 6.22 -15.98
CA PHE A 164 24.12 5.90 -15.04
C PHE A 164 23.82 4.73 -14.10
N LYS A 165 22.67 4.04 -14.25
CA LYS A 165 22.24 2.92 -13.38
C LYS A 165 22.32 3.29 -11.89
N VAL A 166 21.76 4.44 -11.55
CA VAL A 166 21.66 4.90 -10.17
C VAL A 166 20.56 4.14 -9.48
N TRP A 167 20.83 3.70 -8.25
CA TRP A 167 19.84 3.07 -7.40
C TRP A 167 18.79 4.10 -6.96
N ILE A 168 17.56 4.03 -7.49
CA ILE A 168 16.53 5.06 -7.30
C ILE A 168 16.15 5.23 -5.82
N GLU A 169 16.07 4.12 -5.09
CA GLU A 169 15.79 4.11 -3.65
C GLU A 169 16.87 4.87 -2.86
N LYS A 170 18.14 4.83 -3.30
CA LYS A 170 19.21 5.65 -2.71
C LYS A 170 19.14 7.10 -3.17
N LEU A 171 18.87 7.32 -4.46
CA LEU A 171 18.81 8.65 -5.06
C LEU A 171 17.81 9.54 -4.31
N VAL A 172 16.59 9.08 -4.09
CA VAL A 172 15.56 9.86 -3.39
C VAL A 172 15.87 10.13 -1.91
N ASN A 173 16.84 9.41 -1.34
CA ASN A 173 17.31 9.59 0.04
C ASN A 173 18.57 10.46 0.16
N ILE A 174 19.03 11.10 -0.92
CA ILE A 174 20.15 12.04 -0.87
C ILE A 174 19.68 13.38 -0.29
N ARG A 175 20.43 13.90 0.69
CA ARG A 175 20.07 15.10 1.46
C ARG A 175 19.69 16.33 0.62
N TRP A 176 20.41 16.62 -0.46
CA TRP A 176 20.09 17.80 -1.29
C TRP A 176 18.86 17.59 -2.18
N LEU A 177 18.56 16.34 -2.58
CA LEU A 177 17.35 16.00 -3.32
C LEU A 177 16.09 16.16 -2.48
N HIS A 178 16.21 16.12 -1.15
CA HIS A 178 15.12 16.50 -0.25
C HIS A 178 14.61 17.94 -0.50
N TRP A 179 15.45 18.85 -1.01
CA TRP A 179 15.00 20.21 -1.32
C TRP A 179 14.10 20.29 -2.55
N PHE A 180 14.10 19.26 -3.40
CA PHE A 180 13.27 19.15 -4.60
C PHE A 180 11.93 18.48 -4.30
N ALA A 181 11.77 17.87 -3.13
CA ALA A 181 10.52 17.26 -2.69
C ALA A 181 9.61 18.27 -1.96
N PRO A 182 8.28 18.18 -2.14
CA PRO A 182 7.33 18.94 -1.33
C PRO A 182 7.42 18.48 0.13
N CYS A 183 7.36 19.42 1.08
CA CYS A 183 7.44 19.12 2.50
C CYS A 183 6.47 20.03 3.28
N ILE A 184 5.44 19.42 3.85
CA ILE A 184 4.42 20.15 4.64
C ILE A 184 5.01 20.81 5.89
N TRP A 185 6.11 20.29 6.41
CA TRP A 185 6.88 20.86 7.53
C TRP A 185 8.10 21.67 7.05
N GLY A 186 8.05 22.20 5.82
CA GLY A 186 9.17 22.93 5.23
C GLY A 186 9.63 24.12 6.07
N GLN A 187 8.72 24.73 6.82
CA GLN A 187 8.99 25.85 7.74
C GLN A 187 9.91 25.45 8.89
N ASP A 188 9.70 24.27 9.47
CA ASP A 188 10.44 23.78 10.63
C ASP A 188 11.73 23.02 10.25
N SER A 189 12.00 22.88 8.96
CA SER A 189 13.11 22.05 8.46
C SER A 189 14.50 22.69 8.56
N GLY A 190 14.60 23.95 9.02
CA GLY A 190 15.88 24.70 9.07
C GLY A 190 16.43 25.15 7.70
N TYR A 191 15.83 24.67 6.59
CA TYR A 191 16.23 24.99 5.21
C TYR A 191 15.17 25.84 4.48
N HIS A 192 14.44 26.69 5.21
CA HIS A 192 13.31 27.45 4.67
C HIS A 192 13.68 28.27 3.44
N GLY A 193 14.79 29.03 3.50
CA GLY A 193 15.24 29.87 2.38
C GLY A 193 15.54 29.06 1.10
N ILE A 194 16.21 27.91 1.26
CA ILE A 194 16.55 27.01 0.16
C ILE A 194 15.28 26.41 -0.46
N LYS A 195 14.38 25.85 0.35
CA LYS A 195 13.10 25.31 -0.13
C LYS A 195 12.21 26.39 -0.76
N SER A 196 12.21 27.60 -0.21
CA SER A 196 11.49 28.75 -0.76
C SER A 196 12.01 29.11 -2.15
N PHE A 197 13.33 29.13 -2.35
CA PHE A 197 13.91 29.32 -3.68
C PHE A 197 13.40 28.27 -4.67
N TRP A 198 13.55 26.98 -4.36
CA TRP A 198 13.19 25.88 -5.27
C TRP A 198 11.70 25.80 -5.59
N HIS A 199 10.81 26.08 -4.63
CA HIS A 199 9.37 25.86 -4.80
C HIS A 199 8.54 27.13 -5.03
N ARG A 200 9.06 28.32 -4.69
CA ARG A 200 8.30 29.59 -4.82
C ARG A 200 8.82 30.52 -5.91
N THR A 201 10.11 30.45 -6.28
CA THR A 201 10.63 31.28 -7.38
C THR A 201 10.32 30.66 -8.74
N ALA A 202 10.23 31.49 -9.79
CA ALA A 202 10.03 31.00 -11.14
C ALA A 202 11.18 30.08 -11.58
N LEU A 203 12.42 30.52 -11.39
CA LEU A 203 13.62 29.75 -11.74
C LEU A 203 13.71 28.42 -10.99
N GLY A 204 13.51 28.44 -9.66
CA GLY A 204 13.53 27.23 -8.84
C GLY A 204 12.48 26.21 -9.27
N ARG A 205 11.25 26.67 -9.57
CA ARG A 205 10.18 25.79 -10.05
C ARG A 205 10.50 25.18 -11.41
N VAL A 206 11.09 25.94 -12.33
CA VAL A 206 11.54 25.41 -13.63
C VAL A 206 12.55 24.28 -13.39
N ILE A 207 13.58 24.51 -12.58
CA ILE A 207 14.60 23.48 -12.31
C ILE A 207 14.00 22.24 -11.64
N THR A 208 13.16 22.44 -10.61
CA THR A 208 12.51 21.35 -9.86
C THR A 208 11.60 20.53 -10.77
N ASN A 209 10.76 21.17 -11.57
CA ASN A 209 9.86 20.49 -12.50
C ASN A 209 10.64 19.75 -13.59
N THR A 210 11.70 20.36 -14.15
CA THR A 210 12.56 19.68 -15.13
C THR A 210 13.22 18.45 -14.54
N PHE A 211 13.75 18.53 -13.31
CA PHE A 211 14.33 17.39 -12.62
C PHE A 211 13.34 16.23 -12.47
N TRP A 212 12.14 16.50 -11.93
CA TRP A 212 11.12 15.46 -11.76
C TRP A 212 10.60 14.92 -13.09
N ASN A 213 10.51 15.76 -14.12
CA ASN A 213 10.12 15.33 -15.46
C ASN A 213 11.17 14.40 -16.07
N ILE A 214 12.47 14.68 -15.92
CA ILE A 214 13.53 13.80 -16.41
C ILE A 214 13.45 12.44 -15.72
N LEU A 215 13.34 12.41 -14.39
CA LEU A 215 13.20 11.14 -13.65
C LEU A 215 11.92 10.38 -14.05
N ALA A 216 10.80 11.08 -14.17
CA ALA A 216 9.53 10.48 -14.59
C ALA A 216 9.63 9.86 -16.00
N GLN A 217 10.21 10.58 -16.96
CA GLN A 217 10.36 10.10 -18.34
C GLN A 217 11.33 8.93 -18.42
N ASP A 218 12.43 8.96 -17.65
CA ASP A 218 13.36 7.83 -17.60
C ASP A 218 12.67 6.54 -17.12
N VAL A 219 11.90 6.61 -16.04
CA VAL A 219 11.11 5.45 -15.56
C VAL A 219 10.07 5.02 -16.60
N ILE A 220 9.30 5.95 -17.17
CA ILE A 220 8.28 5.64 -18.19
C ILE A 220 8.91 4.94 -19.41
N ASN A 221 10.07 5.42 -19.86
CA ASN A 221 10.77 4.86 -21.01
C ASN A 221 11.30 3.46 -20.72
N ILE A 222 11.90 3.23 -19.54
CA ILE A 222 12.42 1.91 -19.14
C ILE A 222 11.28 0.90 -18.93
N MET A 223 10.12 1.34 -18.45
CA MET A 223 8.95 0.48 -18.25
C MET A 223 8.20 0.15 -19.54
N GLU A 224 8.51 0.84 -20.65
CA GLU A 224 8.04 0.52 -22.01
C GLU A 224 6.51 0.44 -22.16
N PHE A 225 5.75 1.22 -21.37
CA PHE A 225 4.28 1.21 -21.38
C PHE A 225 3.67 1.46 -22.78
N ASP A 226 4.35 2.26 -23.60
CA ASP A 226 3.85 2.66 -24.93
C ASP A 226 4.02 1.56 -26.00
N LYS A 227 4.64 0.41 -25.70
CA LYS A 227 4.83 -0.70 -26.66
C LYS A 227 3.59 -1.54 -26.95
N HIS A 228 2.56 -1.47 -26.10
CA HIS A 228 1.33 -2.24 -26.29
C HIS A 228 0.09 -1.44 -25.83
N PRO A 229 -1.03 -1.47 -26.57
CA PRO A 229 -2.23 -0.70 -26.21
C PRO A 229 -2.72 -0.95 -24.79
N GLU A 230 -2.71 -2.19 -24.32
CA GLU A 230 -3.09 -2.51 -22.94
C GLU A 230 -2.07 -2.03 -21.90
N LEU A 231 -0.77 -2.08 -22.21
CA LEU A 231 0.27 -1.63 -21.27
C LEU A 231 0.23 -0.12 -21.05
N LYS A 232 -0.19 0.63 -22.07
CA LYS A 232 -0.35 2.09 -22.00
C LYS A 232 -1.29 2.51 -20.87
N LYS A 233 -2.29 1.68 -20.54
CA LYS A 233 -3.26 1.89 -19.46
C LYS A 233 -2.65 1.80 -18.06
N LEU A 234 -1.43 1.26 -17.93
CA LEU A 234 -0.67 1.23 -16.67
C LEU A 234 0.26 2.42 -16.50
N LYS A 235 0.32 3.33 -17.48
CA LYS A 235 1.15 4.53 -17.39
C LYS A 235 0.63 5.39 -16.22
N PRO A 236 1.48 5.75 -15.24
CA PRO A 236 1.03 6.51 -14.08
C PRO A 236 0.43 7.86 -14.47
N THR A 237 -0.74 8.19 -13.92
CA THR A 237 -1.43 9.46 -14.17
C THR A 237 -1.01 10.56 -13.19
N SER A 238 -0.54 10.18 -12.01
CA SER A 238 0.00 11.12 -11.02
C SER A 238 1.43 11.53 -11.37
N SER A 239 1.79 12.80 -11.16
CA SER A 239 3.17 13.25 -11.34
C SER A 239 4.11 12.55 -10.35
N ALA A 240 5.34 12.24 -10.78
CA ALA A 240 6.35 11.61 -9.93
C ALA A 240 6.62 12.36 -8.61
N MET A 241 6.53 13.70 -8.62
CA MET A 241 6.72 14.54 -7.42
C MET A 241 5.60 14.40 -6.38
N HIS A 242 4.37 14.12 -6.81
CA HIS A 242 3.17 14.14 -5.95
C HIS A 242 2.54 12.77 -5.74
N THR A 243 3.19 11.70 -6.19
CA THR A 243 2.63 10.34 -6.11
C THR A 243 2.56 9.80 -4.67
N GLY A 244 3.23 10.45 -3.71
CA GLY A 244 3.20 10.08 -2.30
C GLY A 244 3.74 8.66 -2.10
N THR A 245 2.93 7.78 -1.50
CA THR A 245 3.30 6.37 -1.28
C THR A 245 2.94 5.46 -2.46
N ALA A 246 2.36 5.99 -3.54
CA ALA A 246 2.01 5.23 -4.74
C ALA A 246 3.21 5.02 -5.69
N PHE A 247 4.34 4.58 -5.11
CA PHE A 247 5.55 4.20 -5.83
C PHE A 247 6.07 2.83 -5.37
N GLY A 248 6.30 1.89 -6.30
CA GLY A 248 6.78 0.53 -6.04
C GLY A 248 7.97 0.16 -6.91
N ILE A 249 8.75 -0.81 -6.43
CA ILE A 249 9.84 -1.40 -7.19
C ILE A 249 9.32 -2.59 -7.97
N PHE A 250 9.64 -2.65 -9.25
CA PHE A 250 9.26 -3.71 -10.16
C PHE A 250 10.24 -4.88 -10.03
N ASN A 251 9.80 -5.97 -9.42
CA ASN A 251 10.66 -7.07 -8.95
C ASN A 251 10.02 -8.47 -9.15
N TYR A 252 9.26 -8.66 -10.21
CA TYR A 252 8.63 -9.95 -10.54
C TYR A 252 9.64 -10.93 -11.14
N GLU A 253 9.49 -12.23 -10.83
CA GLU A 253 10.41 -13.29 -11.25
C GLU A 253 10.32 -13.58 -12.76
N THR A 254 9.14 -13.38 -13.34
CA THR A 254 8.86 -13.58 -14.76
C THR A 254 8.36 -12.28 -15.39
N ASP A 255 8.26 -12.27 -16.72
CA ASP A 255 7.75 -11.13 -17.47
C ASP A 255 6.28 -10.83 -17.11
N PHE A 256 6.08 -9.86 -16.23
CA PHE A 256 4.75 -9.39 -15.80
C PHE A 256 3.88 -8.91 -16.97
N TYR A 257 4.48 -8.40 -18.05
CA TYR A 257 3.76 -7.84 -19.18
C TYR A 257 3.30 -8.92 -20.17
N GLU A 258 3.88 -10.11 -20.16
CA GLU A 258 3.52 -11.18 -21.08
C GLU A 258 2.03 -11.58 -20.97
N PRO A 259 1.46 -11.80 -19.77
CA PRO A 259 0.03 -12.05 -19.63
C PRO A 259 -0.87 -10.90 -20.10
N ILE A 260 -0.39 -9.66 -20.10
CA ILE A 260 -1.13 -8.51 -20.62
C ILE A 260 -1.10 -8.53 -22.16
N ARG A 261 0.07 -8.75 -22.75
CA ARG A 261 0.23 -8.81 -24.22
C ARG A 261 -0.54 -9.95 -24.86
N ASN A 262 -0.58 -11.11 -24.22
CA ASN A 262 -1.32 -12.27 -24.73
C ASN A 262 -2.82 -12.27 -24.36
N GLY A 263 -3.31 -11.22 -23.70
CA GLY A 263 -4.73 -11.05 -23.36
C GLY A 263 -5.24 -11.96 -22.24
N THR A 264 -4.34 -12.48 -21.40
CA THR A 264 -4.71 -13.13 -20.13
C THR A 264 -5.18 -12.11 -19.10
N VAL A 265 -4.57 -10.92 -19.11
CA VAL A 265 -5.01 -9.76 -18.34
C VAL A 265 -5.61 -8.74 -19.30
N ARG A 266 -6.78 -8.21 -18.96
CA ARG A 266 -7.42 -7.07 -19.65
C ARG A 266 -7.60 -5.95 -18.66
N ILE A 267 -7.17 -4.74 -19.04
CA ILE A 267 -7.23 -3.58 -18.14
C ILE A 267 -8.39 -2.68 -18.54
N HIS A 268 -9.21 -2.34 -17.55
CA HIS A 268 -10.40 -1.51 -17.69
C HIS A 268 -10.18 -0.21 -16.92
N GLU A 269 -9.93 0.90 -17.64
CA GLU A 269 -9.84 2.24 -17.05
C GLU A 269 -11.25 2.81 -16.82
N LYS A 270 -12.01 2.15 -15.94
CA LYS A 270 -13.44 2.40 -15.72
C LYS A 270 -13.78 2.41 -14.23
N ASP A 271 -14.88 3.06 -13.91
CA ASP A 271 -15.51 2.97 -12.60
C ASP A 271 -16.44 1.75 -12.53
N LEU A 272 -16.75 1.34 -11.30
CA LEU A 272 -17.64 0.22 -11.01
C LEU A 272 -19.04 0.77 -10.74
N SER A 273 -20.05 0.25 -11.45
CA SER A 273 -21.45 0.59 -11.22
C SER A 273 -22.02 -0.22 -10.05
N HIS A 274 -22.10 -1.54 -10.22
CA HIS A 274 -22.67 -2.46 -9.22
C HIS A 274 -22.24 -3.90 -9.49
N LEU A 275 -22.62 -4.79 -8.58
CA LEU A 275 -22.43 -6.24 -8.68
C LEU A 275 -23.80 -6.93 -8.83
N SER A 276 -23.80 -8.04 -9.55
CA SER A 276 -24.90 -9.01 -9.56
C SER A 276 -24.31 -10.42 -9.48
N LYS A 277 -25.15 -11.46 -9.56
CA LYS A 277 -24.73 -12.85 -9.38
C LYS A 277 -23.58 -13.25 -10.32
N GLY A 278 -22.37 -13.37 -9.78
CA GLY A 278 -21.15 -13.71 -10.51
C GLY A 278 -20.67 -12.66 -11.52
N GLN A 279 -21.24 -11.46 -11.50
CA GLN A 279 -21.03 -10.46 -12.54
C GLN A 279 -20.65 -9.11 -11.94
N VAL A 280 -19.75 -8.42 -12.64
CA VAL A 280 -19.26 -7.08 -12.31
C VAL A 280 -19.67 -6.13 -13.42
N HIS A 281 -20.41 -5.07 -13.09
CA HIS A 281 -20.94 -4.10 -14.05
C HIS A 281 -20.11 -2.83 -14.01
N LEU A 282 -19.52 -2.46 -15.14
CA LEU A 282 -18.76 -1.22 -15.26
C LEU A 282 -19.71 -0.03 -15.44
N ASP A 283 -19.28 1.14 -14.99
CA ASP A 283 -19.95 2.41 -15.24
C ASP A 283 -19.49 2.96 -16.60
N ASP A 284 -20.06 2.43 -17.68
CA ASP A 284 -19.85 2.92 -19.04
C ASP A 284 -21.15 2.92 -19.86
N GLU A 285 -21.14 3.70 -20.94
CA GLU A 285 -22.30 3.84 -21.85
C GLU A 285 -22.68 2.52 -22.55
N GLU A 286 -21.70 1.60 -22.67
CA GLU A 286 -21.87 0.31 -23.33
C GLU A 286 -22.55 -0.73 -22.43
N GLY A 287 -22.58 -0.49 -21.12
CA GLY A 287 -23.11 -1.42 -20.13
C GLY A 287 -22.26 -2.68 -20.02
N THR A 288 -20.94 -2.53 -19.95
CA THR A 288 -20.00 -3.67 -19.94
C THR A 288 -20.22 -4.55 -18.70
N ILE A 289 -20.41 -5.85 -18.95
CA ILE A 289 -20.59 -6.88 -17.91
C ILE A 289 -19.41 -7.85 -17.96
N LEU A 290 -18.79 -8.07 -16.81
CA LEU A 290 -17.67 -8.99 -16.64
C LEU A 290 -18.10 -10.16 -15.76
N GLU A 291 -18.10 -11.36 -16.32
CA GLU A 291 -18.22 -12.61 -15.55
C GLU A 291 -16.99 -12.77 -14.65
N SER A 292 -17.18 -13.23 -13.41
CA SER A 292 -16.08 -13.31 -12.46
C SER A 292 -16.33 -14.35 -11.38
N ASP A 293 -15.40 -15.28 -11.23
CA ASP A 293 -15.45 -16.33 -10.21
C ASP A 293 -14.98 -15.81 -8.84
N ALA A 294 -14.26 -14.69 -8.79
CA ALA A 294 -13.85 -14.02 -7.56
C ALA A 294 -13.53 -12.53 -7.80
N PHE A 295 -13.83 -11.69 -6.80
CA PHE A 295 -13.55 -10.27 -6.79
C PHE A 295 -12.52 -9.92 -5.70
N VAL A 296 -11.36 -9.40 -6.11
CA VAL A 296 -10.30 -8.94 -5.21
C VAL A 296 -10.30 -7.42 -5.13
N ALA A 297 -10.69 -6.91 -3.97
CA ALA A 297 -10.71 -5.48 -3.70
C ALA A 297 -9.34 -4.99 -3.19
N VAL A 298 -8.71 -4.10 -3.95
CA VAL A 298 -7.47 -3.40 -3.59
C VAL A 298 -7.82 -1.95 -3.26
N THR A 299 -8.63 -1.79 -2.22
CA THR A 299 -9.26 -0.52 -1.83
C THR A 299 -8.53 0.21 -0.70
N GLY A 300 -7.43 -0.37 -0.20
CA GLY A 300 -6.55 0.28 0.76
C GLY A 300 -6.98 0.06 2.20
N TRP A 301 -6.61 0.99 3.07
CA TRP A 301 -6.65 0.79 4.52
C TRP A 301 -7.31 1.97 5.22
N LYS A 302 -7.96 1.70 6.35
CA LYS A 302 -8.47 2.75 7.23
C LYS A 302 -7.30 3.50 7.84
N SER A 303 -7.34 4.84 7.79
CA SER A 303 -6.24 5.72 8.20
C SER A 303 -6.20 6.02 9.71
N PHE A 304 -7.07 5.40 10.50
CA PHE A 304 -7.25 5.67 11.94
C PHE A 304 -6.90 4.45 12.79
N SER A 305 -6.48 4.71 14.03
CA SER A 305 -6.17 3.64 14.98
C SER A 305 -7.46 2.91 15.40
N PRO A 306 -7.48 1.57 15.46
CA PRO A 306 -8.61 0.84 16.01
C PRO A 306 -8.69 0.92 17.55
N LEU A 307 -7.69 1.55 18.20
CA LEU A 307 -7.64 1.71 19.65
C LEU A 307 -8.62 2.79 20.11
N LYS A 308 -9.49 2.46 21.07
CA LYS A 308 -10.40 3.43 21.68
C LYS A 308 -9.65 4.30 22.70
N PHE A 309 -9.62 5.61 22.47
CA PHE A 309 -9.05 6.56 23.43
C PHE A 309 -10.12 7.16 24.34
N LEU A 310 -9.79 7.30 25.63
CA LEU A 310 -10.65 7.89 26.65
C LEU A 310 -9.93 9.03 27.39
N PRO A 311 -10.63 10.10 27.84
CA PRO A 311 -12.02 10.41 27.51
C PRO A 311 -12.21 10.66 26.00
N GLU A 312 -13.44 10.54 25.52
CA GLU A 312 -13.76 10.70 24.09
C GLU A 312 -13.26 12.06 23.55
N GLY A 313 -12.68 12.05 22.35
CA GLY A 313 -12.10 13.22 21.71
C GLY A 313 -10.68 13.61 22.15
N ILE A 314 -10.05 12.83 23.05
CA ILE A 314 -8.66 13.09 23.45
C ILE A 314 -7.64 12.84 22.32
N ASP A 315 -7.93 11.90 21.42
CA ASP A 315 -7.17 11.60 20.20
C ASP A 315 -6.86 12.87 19.38
N ARG A 316 -7.82 13.80 19.28
CA ARG A 316 -7.65 15.13 18.65
C ARG A 316 -6.61 16.00 19.35
N LYS A 317 -6.54 15.94 20.68
CA LYS A 317 -5.62 16.75 21.49
C LYS A 317 -4.20 16.21 21.47
N ILE A 318 -4.04 14.89 21.29
CA ILE A 318 -2.74 14.21 21.29
C ILE A 318 -2.20 13.97 19.87
N GLY A 319 -2.87 14.49 18.84
CA GLY A 319 -2.37 14.49 17.46
C GLY A 319 -2.41 13.14 16.75
N ILE A 320 -3.29 12.22 17.17
CA ILE A 320 -3.50 10.92 16.51
C ILE A 320 -4.57 11.09 15.42
N PRO A 321 -4.47 10.42 14.25
CA PRO A 321 -5.55 10.42 13.26
C PRO A 321 -6.88 9.98 13.86
N TYR A 322 -7.92 10.79 13.66
CA TYR A 322 -9.25 10.63 14.28
C TYR A 322 -10.38 10.70 13.25
N TYR A 323 -11.56 10.16 13.57
CA TYR A 323 -12.76 10.31 12.75
C TYR A 323 -13.32 11.73 12.88
N PRO A 324 -13.45 12.51 11.79
CA PRO A 324 -14.35 13.66 11.82
C PRO A 324 -15.78 13.09 11.93
N TYR A 325 -16.44 13.34 13.06
CA TYR A 325 -17.85 13.00 13.25
C TYR A 325 -18.73 13.72 12.23
#